data_AF-A0A829BGH9-F1
#
_entry.id   AF-A0A829BGH9-F1
#
_cell.length_a   1.000
_cell.length_b   1.000
_cell.length_c   1.000
_cell.angle_alpha   90.00
_cell.angle_beta   90.00
_cell.angle_gamma   90.00
#
_symmetry.space_group_name_H-M   'P 1'
#
loop_
_entity.id
_entity.type
_entity.pdbx_description
1 polymer ?
#
loop_
_entity_poly.entity_id
_entity_poly.type
_entity_poly.pdbx_seq_one_letter_code
_entity_poly.pdbx_strand_id
1 'polypeptide(L)'
;MKVKKTYGFRKSKISKTLCGAVLGTVAAVSVAGQKVFADETTTTSDVDTKVVGTQTGNPATNLPEAQGSASKEAEQSQNQAGETNGSIPVEVPKTDLDQAAKDAKSAGVNVVQDADVNKGTVKTAEEAVQKETEIKEDYTKQAEDIKKTTDQYKSDVAAHEAEVAKIKAKNQATKEQYEKDMAAHKAEVERINAANAASKTAYEAKLAQYQADLAAVQKTNAANQAAYQKALAAYQAELKRVQEANAAAKAAYDTAVAANNAKNTEIAAANEEIRKRNATAKAEYETKLAQYQAELKRVQEANVANEADYQAK
;
A
#
# COMPACT_ATOMS: atom_id res chain seq x y z
N MET A 1 -4.82 15.43 24.00
CA MET A 1 -4.77 14.69 25.28
C MET A 1 -3.48 15.05 26.02
N LYS A 2 -3.57 15.79 27.13
CA LYS A 2 -2.44 16.07 28.02
C LYS A 2 -2.21 14.85 28.92
N VAL A 3 -1.01 14.27 28.92
CA VAL A 3 -0.64 13.23 29.89
C VAL A 3 0.46 13.76 30.79
N LYS A 4 0.11 13.94 32.06
CA LYS A 4 0.95 14.38 33.18
C LYS A 4 1.28 13.12 33.99
N LYS A 5 2.56 12.77 34.22
CA LYS A 5 2.95 11.84 35.29
C LYS A 5 4.30 12.22 35.94
N THR A 6 4.14 12.86 37.08
CA THR A 6 4.81 12.83 38.39
C THR A 6 6.16 12.08 38.57
N TYR A 7 7.06 12.78 39.27
CA TYR A 7 8.32 12.34 39.87
C TYR A 7 8.16 11.26 40.95
N GLY A 8 9.20 10.43 41.11
CA GLY A 8 9.37 9.51 42.24
C GLY A 8 10.85 9.33 42.59
N PHE A 9 11.23 9.76 43.79
CA PHE A 9 12.52 9.48 44.42
C PHE A 9 12.58 8.02 44.90
N ARG A 10 13.67 7.31 44.59
CA ARG A 10 14.19 6.23 45.44
C ARG A 10 15.71 6.30 45.57
N LYS A 11 16.12 6.04 46.80
CA LYS A 11 17.43 6.28 47.43
C LYS A 11 18.53 5.40 46.87
N SER A 12 19.77 5.91 46.85
CA SER A 12 20.96 5.09 47.10
C SER A 12 21.90 5.85 48.04
N LYS A 13 22.48 5.08 48.97
CA LYS A 13 23.33 5.49 50.08
C LYS A 13 24.76 5.75 49.60
N ILE A 14 25.46 6.66 50.27
CA ILE A 14 26.92 6.89 50.42
C ILE A 14 27.01 8.42 50.69
N SER A 15 27.66 8.99 51.70
CA SER A 15 28.31 8.56 52.93
C SER A 15 28.72 9.87 53.64
N LYS A 16 28.57 9.91 54.97
CA LYS A 16 29.37 10.71 55.92
C LYS A 16 29.48 12.23 55.69
N THR A 17 28.65 12.99 56.41
CA THR A 17 29.07 14.28 56.99
C THR A 17 28.63 14.30 58.44
N LEU A 18 29.60 14.10 59.34
CA LEU A 18 29.45 14.31 60.77
C LEU A 18 29.94 15.73 61.02
N CYS A 19 29.00 16.66 61.17
CA CYS A 19 29.26 18.02 61.58
C CYS A 19 28.77 18.16 63.03
N GLY A 20 29.71 18.36 63.93
CA GLY A 20 29.54 18.88 65.29
C GLY A 20 30.91 19.45 65.64
N ALA A 21 31.08 20.77 65.72
CA ALA A 21 30.78 21.56 66.93
C ALA A 21 31.42 20.89 68.16
N VAL A 22 32.21 21.52 69.01
CA VAL A 22 32.48 22.93 69.30
C VAL A 22 33.48 22.85 70.48
N LEU A 23 34.43 23.79 70.52
CA LEU A 23 35.11 24.34 71.71
C LEU A 23 35.64 23.41 72.83
N GLY A 24 36.90 23.62 73.19
CA GLY A 24 37.21 23.90 74.60
C GLY A 24 38.36 23.12 75.24
N THR A 25 39.33 23.92 75.71
CA THR A 25 40.01 23.82 77.01
C THR A 25 41.19 22.86 77.26
N VAL A 26 42.39 23.49 77.28
CA VAL A 26 43.47 23.49 78.31
C VAL A 26 44.10 22.16 78.78
N ALA A 27 45.41 22.02 78.52
CA ALA A 27 46.41 21.42 79.43
C ALA A 27 47.82 21.95 79.04
N ALA A 28 48.29 23.02 79.67
CA ALA A 28 49.25 22.99 80.79
C ALA A 28 50.68 22.61 80.38
N VAL A 29 51.50 23.62 80.03
CA VAL A 29 52.96 23.57 80.23
C VAL A 29 53.30 24.64 81.27
N SER A 30 53.43 24.17 82.50
CA SER A 30 54.06 24.86 83.60
C SER A 30 55.58 24.82 83.41
N VAL A 31 56.22 25.98 83.28
CA VAL A 31 57.63 26.12 83.68
C VAL A 31 57.67 27.12 84.83
N ALA A 32 57.73 26.54 86.02
CA ALA A 32 58.11 27.21 87.25
C ALA A 32 59.56 27.70 87.10
N GLY A 33 59.82 28.92 87.56
CA GLY A 33 61.14 29.52 87.50
C GLY A 33 61.25 30.75 88.38
N GLN A 34 60.81 30.65 89.64
CA GLN A 34 61.29 31.54 90.69
C GLN A 34 62.11 30.74 91.70
N LYS A 35 63.36 31.19 91.85
CA LYS A 35 64.04 31.52 93.12
C LYS A 35 64.79 30.40 93.89
N VAL A 36 66.10 30.69 94.02
CA VAL A 36 67.06 30.42 95.14
C VAL A 36 67.54 28.95 95.27
N PHE A 37 68.82 28.60 95.52
CA PHE A 37 69.87 29.24 96.31
C PHE A 37 71.27 29.05 95.71
N ALA A 38 72.05 30.12 95.78
CA ALA A 38 73.50 30.08 95.81
C ALA A 38 73.94 29.49 97.17
N ASP A 39 74.88 28.57 97.15
CA ASP A 39 75.72 28.25 98.30
C ASP A 39 77.17 28.16 97.80
N GLU A 40 77.84 29.31 97.78
CA GLU A 40 79.27 29.36 98.05
C GLU A 40 79.46 30.32 99.21
N THR A 41 79.48 29.72 100.39
CA THR A 41 79.90 30.31 101.64
C THR A 41 81.40 30.66 101.56
N THR A 42 81.76 31.95 101.56
CA THR A 42 83.10 32.41 101.97
C THR A 42 82.99 33.74 102.73
N THR A 43 83.13 33.61 104.05
CA THR A 43 83.64 34.59 105.04
C THR A 43 83.05 36.01 105.07
N THR A 44 82.20 36.24 106.08
CA THR A 44 81.99 37.55 106.68
C THR A 44 83.22 37.95 107.51
N SER A 45 83.83 39.08 107.16
CA SER A 45 84.55 39.93 108.11
C SER A 45 83.78 41.23 108.21
N ASP A 46 83.41 41.59 109.44
CA ASP A 46 82.65 42.79 109.79
C ASP A 46 83.36 44.07 109.36
N VAL A 47 82.82 44.82 108.39
CA VAL A 47 82.96 46.28 108.34
C VAL A 47 81.74 46.90 107.68
N ASP A 48 80.97 47.64 108.49
CA ASP A 48 79.86 48.49 108.09
C ASP A 48 80.37 49.62 107.17
N THR A 49 80.07 49.54 105.87
CA THR A 49 80.27 50.64 104.91
C THR A 49 79.02 50.84 104.07
N LYS A 50 78.22 51.81 104.52
CA LYS A 50 77.17 52.54 103.82
C LYS A 50 77.28 52.47 102.28
N VAL A 51 76.45 51.60 101.68
CA VAL A 51 76.21 51.49 100.25
C VAL A 51 75.61 52.80 99.72
N VAL A 52 76.29 53.43 98.76
CA VAL A 52 75.79 54.60 98.03
C VAL A 52 75.59 54.19 96.57
N GLY A 53 74.33 54.05 96.17
CA GLY A 53 73.86 54.09 94.77
C GLY A 53 74.10 52.83 93.93
N THR A 54 73.15 51.90 93.91
CA THR A 54 73.06 50.89 92.85
C THR A 54 71.72 51.06 92.12
N GLN A 55 71.75 51.62 90.91
CA GLN A 55 70.55 51.80 90.08
C GLN A 55 69.91 50.44 89.72
N THR A 56 70.69 49.36 89.72
CA THR A 56 70.27 48.00 89.31
C THR A 56 70.42 46.94 90.41
N GLY A 57 70.93 47.29 91.60
CA GLY A 57 71.32 46.33 92.65
C GLY A 57 72.69 45.66 92.45
N ASN A 58 73.38 45.90 91.32
CA ASN A 58 74.72 45.36 91.03
C ASN A 58 75.79 46.46 91.17
N PRO A 59 76.97 46.20 91.79
CA PRO A 59 78.03 47.18 91.97
C PRO A 59 78.93 47.29 90.73
N ALA A 60 78.36 47.59 89.57
CA ALA A 60 79.10 47.77 88.33
C ALA A 60 79.89 49.10 88.35
N THR A 61 81.15 49.07 87.89
CA THR A 61 82.05 50.24 87.87
C THR A 61 82.02 51.00 86.54
N ASN A 62 81.30 50.50 85.53
CA ASN A 62 81.05 51.15 84.25
C ASN A 62 79.67 50.75 83.70
N LEU A 63 78.96 51.69 83.06
CA LEU A 63 77.55 51.56 82.64
C LEU A 63 76.60 51.07 83.77
N PRO A 64 76.57 51.74 84.94
CA PRO A 64 75.77 51.30 86.08
C PRO A 64 74.27 51.63 85.94
N GLU A 65 73.86 52.41 84.92
CA GLU A 65 72.48 52.87 84.77
C GLU A 65 71.48 51.72 84.58
N ALA A 66 70.32 51.81 85.24
CA ALA A 66 69.23 50.88 85.00
C ALA A 66 68.66 51.05 83.59
N GLN A 67 68.17 49.94 83.02
CA GLN A 67 67.45 49.98 81.75
C GLN A 67 66.30 50.99 81.85
N GLY A 68 66.30 51.98 80.96
CA GLY A 68 65.23 52.98 80.90
C GLY A 68 63.88 52.38 80.54
N SER A 69 62.81 53.14 80.72
CA SER A 69 61.47 52.75 80.27
C SER A 69 61.47 52.46 78.76
N ALA A 70 60.69 51.47 78.33
CA ALA A 70 60.51 51.18 76.90
C ALA A 70 59.97 52.41 76.16
N SER A 71 60.34 52.56 74.88
CA SER A 71 59.73 53.60 74.05
C SER A 71 58.26 53.29 73.78
N LYS A 72 57.47 54.31 73.49
CA LYS A 72 56.03 54.15 73.16
C LYS A 72 55.86 53.32 71.88
N GLU A 73 56.78 53.43 70.94
CA GLU A 73 56.82 52.64 69.71
C GLU A 73 57.13 51.16 69.99
N ALA A 74 58.05 50.88 70.93
CA ALA A 74 58.36 49.51 71.34
C ALA A 74 57.21 48.88 72.14
N GLU A 75 56.60 49.63 73.05
CA GLU A 75 55.42 49.21 73.82
C GLU A 75 54.23 48.95 72.89
N GLN A 76 53.94 49.85 71.95
CA GLN A 76 52.91 49.65 70.93
C GLN A 76 53.20 48.43 70.05
N SER A 77 54.42 48.30 69.53
CA SER A 77 54.80 47.16 68.68
C SER A 77 54.74 45.83 69.41
N GLN A 78 55.03 45.79 70.71
CA GLN A 78 54.94 44.58 71.53
C GLN A 78 53.48 44.27 71.89
N ASN A 79 52.66 45.28 72.18
CA ASN A 79 51.22 45.12 72.44
C ASN A 79 50.47 44.61 71.21
N GLN A 80 50.91 44.99 70.02
CA GLN A 80 50.36 44.52 68.73
C GLN A 80 51.09 43.30 68.17
N ALA A 81 51.96 42.65 68.94
CA ALA A 81 52.70 41.47 68.48
C ALA A 81 51.72 40.34 68.12
N GLY A 82 51.73 39.94 66.85
CA GLY A 82 50.83 38.93 66.30
C GLY A 82 49.59 39.49 65.59
N GLU A 83 49.36 40.80 65.59
CA GLU A 83 48.39 41.44 64.70
C GLU A 83 48.87 41.39 63.24
N THR A 84 47.95 41.17 62.30
CA THR A 84 48.23 41.14 60.86
C THR A 84 47.27 42.07 60.13
N ASN A 85 47.78 42.87 59.20
CA ASN A 85 46.99 43.72 58.31
C ASN A 85 47.22 43.33 56.85
N GLY A 86 46.13 43.07 56.13
CA GLY A 86 46.18 42.59 54.75
C GLY A 86 46.69 41.15 54.60
N SER A 87 46.87 40.73 53.36
CA SER A 87 47.39 39.41 52.99
C SER A 87 48.12 39.48 51.66
N ILE A 88 49.02 38.54 51.40
CA ILE A 88 49.68 38.40 50.09
C ILE A 88 48.77 37.57 49.19
N PRO A 89 48.29 38.10 48.04
CA PRO A 89 47.51 37.31 47.10
C PRO A 89 48.39 36.33 46.33
N VAL A 90 47.86 35.13 46.08
CA VAL A 90 48.46 34.10 45.22
C VAL A 90 47.47 33.75 44.12
N GLU A 91 47.94 33.52 42.90
CA GLU A 91 47.10 33.28 41.73
C GLU A 91 47.42 31.93 41.09
N VAL A 92 46.36 31.20 40.74
CA VAL A 92 46.45 29.97 39.93
C VAL A 92 45.99 30.28 38.51
N PRO A 93 46.76 29.92 37.46
CA PRO A 93 46.37 30.13 36.07
C PRO A 93 45.02 29.49 35.71
N LYS A 94 44.17 30.23 34.99
CA LYS A 94 42.80 29.83 34.59
C LYS A 94 42.67 29.51 33.09
N THR A 95 43.79 29.45 32.37
CA THR A 95 43.81 29.44 30.89
C THR A 95 42.99 28.31 30.28
N ASP A 96 43.05 27.10 30.85
CA ASP A 96 42.38 25.92 30.32
C ASP A 96 40.86 25.99 30.54
N LEU A 97 40.44 26.48 31.72
CA LEU A 97 39.05 26.73 32.04
C LEU A 97 38.45 27.81 31.12
N ASP A 98 39.18 28.92 30.93
CA ASP A 98 38.77 30.00 30.04
C ASP A 98 38.65 29.53 28.58
N GLN A 99 39.56 28.66 28.14
CA GLN A 99 39.52 28.10 26.79
C GLN A 99 38.33 27.15 26.62
N ALA A 100 38.08 26.25 27.57
CA ALA A 100 36.91 25.38 27.55
C ALA A 100 35.60 26.19 27.51
N ALA A 101 35.50 27.27 28.29
CA ALA A 101 34.36 28.18 28.27
C ALA A 101 34.18 28.89 26.92
N LYS A 102 35.27 29.29 26.24
CA LYS A 102 35.23 29.89 24.89
C LYS A 102 34.79 28.88 23.84
N ASP A 103 35.28 27.64 23.91
CA ASP A 103 34.91 26.57 22.99
C ASP A 103 33.43 26.21 23.12
N ALA A 104 32.92 26.18 24.36
CA ALA A 104 31.51 25.99 24.67
C ALA A 104 30.63 27.10 24.06
N LYS A 105 30.99 28.38 24.28
CA LYS A 105 30.28 29.53 23.67
C LYS A 105 30.30 29.47 22.15
N SER A 106 31.44 29.11 21.56
CA SER A 106 31.60 28.99 20.10
C SER A 106 30.76 27.86 19.51
N ALA A 107 30.50 26.82 20.30
CA ALA A 107 29.58 25.74 19.94
C ALA A 107 28.10 26.13 20.12
N GLY A 108 27.79 27.28 20.73
CA GLY A 108 26.43 27.71 21.05
C GLY A 108 25.90 27.23 22.40
N VAL A 109 26.76 26.67 23.26
CA VAL A 109 26.41 26.32 24.64
C VAL A 109 26.29 27.60 25.46
N ASN A 110 25.23 27.72 26.26
CA ASN A 110 25.09 28.83 27.19
C ASN A 110 26.10 28.68 28.34
N VAL A 111 26.95 29.68 28.53
CA VAL A 111 28.01 29.69 29.56
C VAL A 111 27.76 30.84 30.51
N VAL A 112 27.68 30.52 31.81
CA VAL A 112 27.50 31.47 32.90
C VAL A 112 28.73 31.40 33.79
N GLN A 113 29.33 32.57 34.08
CA GLN A 113 30.39 32.68 35.07
C GLN A 113 29.75 33.04 36.41
N ASP A 114 29.96 32.19 37.40
CA ASP A 114 29.51 32.42 38.77
C ASP A 114 30.46 33.35 39.53
N ALA A 115 30.06 33.77 40.73
CA ALA A 115 30.88 34.62 41.59
C ALA A 115 32.18 33.91 42.02
N ASP A 116 33.24 34.69 42.20
CA ASP A 116 34.53 34.17 42.65
C ASP A 116 34.43 33.51 44.03
N VAL A 117 35.02 32.32 44.17
CA VAL A 117 35.05 31.57 45.42
C VAL A 117 36.30 31.94 46.22
N ASN A 118 36.11 32.70 47.30
CA ASN A 118 37.21 33.08 48.20
C ASN A 118 37.63 31.90 49.10
N LYS A 119 38.86 31.39 48.91
CA LYS A 119 39.44 30.29 49.71
C LYS A 119 40.00 30.71 51.07
N GLY A 120 39.95 32.00 51.40
CA GLY A 120 40.44 32.57 52.66
C GLY A 120 41.95 32.85 52.67
N THR A 121 42.49 33.11 53.86
CA THR A 121 43.92 33.41 54.08
C THR A 121 44.54 32.30 54.93
N VAL A 122 45.68 31.77 54.50
CA VAL A 122 46.46 30.74 55.22
C VAL A 122 47.68 31.36 55.91
N LYS A 123 48.27 30.65 56.89
CA LYS A 123 49.38 31.20 57.69
C LYS A 123 50.75 30.75 57.20
N THR A 124 50.80 29.69 56.39
CA THR A 124 52.07 29.16 55.87
C THR A 124 52.04 29.00 54.34
N ALA A 125 53.23 28.96 53.74
CA ALA A 125 53.38 28.78 52.29
C ALA A 125 52.96 27.36 51.84
N GLU A 126 53.16 26.36 52.68
CA GLU A 126 52.79 24.96 52.41
C GLU A 126 51.27 24.80 52.33
N GLU A 127 50.53 25.46 53.22
CA GLU A 127 49.07 25.53 53.16
C GLU A 127 48.60 26.23 51.87
N ALA A 128 49.30 27.29 51.43
CA ALA A 128 48.99 27.99 50.19
C ALA A 128 49.19 27.07 48.97
N VAL A 129 50.31 26.34 48.91
CA VAL A 129 50.59 25.38 47.82
C VAL A 129 49.55 24.25 47.77
N GLN A 130 49.10 23.74 48.93
CA GLN A 130 48.00 22.76 48.96
C GLN A 130 46.70 23.34 48.41
N LYS A 131 46.34 24.57 48.80
CA LYS A 131 45.15 25.26 48.29
C LYS A 131 45.24 25.57 46.80
N GLU A 132 46.42 25.98 46.31
CA GLU A 132 46.67 26.15 44.88
C GLU A 132 46.49 24.84 44.10
N THR A 133 46.90 23.71 44.68
CA THR A 133 46.71 22.39 44.07
C THR A 133 45.22 22.03 43.98
N GLU A 134 44.47 22.22 45.07
CA GLU A 134 43.00 22.03 45.05
C GLU A 134 42.32 22.91 43.98
N ILE A 135 42.76 24.17 43.81
CA ILE A 135 42.20 25.08 42.80
C ILE A 135 42.54 24.60 41.38
N LYS A 136 43.76 24.11 41.13
CA LYS A 136 44.16 23.56 39.83
C LYS A 136 43.33 22.33 39.47
N GLU A 137 43.14 21.41 40.42
CA GLU A 137 42.29 20.23 40.23
C GLU A 137 40.83 20.62 39.97
N ASP A 138 40.32 21.60 40.69
CA ASP A 138 38.96 22.13 40.50
C ASP A 138 38.78 22.78 39.11
N TYR A 139 39.71 23.63 38.67
CA TYR A 139 39.68 24.23 37.32
C TYR A 139 39.78 23.17 36.22
N THR A 140 40.63 22.16 36.41
CA THR A 140 40.72 21.03 35.50
C THR A 140 39.37 20.31 35.40
N LYS A 141 38.74 20.05 36.55
CA LYS A 141 37.46 19.36 36.60
C LYS A 141 36.33 20.15 35.94
N GLN A 142 36.27 21.46 36.18
CA GLN A 142 35.31 22.35 35.52
C GLN A 142 35.52 22.37 34.01
N ALA A 143 36.77 22.46 33.53
CA ALA A 143 37.09 22.44 32.11
C ALA A 143 36.66 21.11 31.44
N GLU A 144 36.91 19.97 32.09
CA GLU A 144 36.46 18.65 31.62
C GLU A 144 34.94 18.55 31.52
N ASP A 145 34.21 19.04 32.52
CA ASP A 145 32.75 18.97 32.55
C ASP A 145 32.12 19.90 31.49
N ILE A 146 32.69 21.09 31.27
CA ILE A 146 32.32 22.00 30.18
C ILE A 146 32.59 21.33 28.83
N LYS A 147 33.77 20.73 28.64
CA LYS A 147 34.14 20.07 27.39
C LYS A 147 33.21 18.89 27.10
N LYS A 148 32.93 18.04 28.09
CA LYS A 148 31.99 16.91 27.96
C LYS A 148 30.60 17.38 27.54
N THR A 149 30.09 18.44 28.18
CA THR A 149 28.78 19.01 27.85
C THR A 149 28.77 19.57 26.42
N THR A 150 29.86 20.22 26.02
CA THR A 150 30.02 20.80 24.68
C THR A 150 30.10 19.73 23.59
N ASP A 151 30.86 18.66 23.83
CA ASP A 151 30.99 17.54 22.89
C ASP A 151 29.66 16.81 22.71
N GLN A 152 28.93 16.58 23.82
CA GLN A 152 27.58 16.00 23.77
C GLN A 152 26.63 16.90 22.99
N TYR A 153 26.61 18.20 23.27
CA TYR A 153 25.76 19.16 22.55
C TYR A 153 26.02 19.15 21.04
N LYS A 154 27.29 19.18 20.62
CA LYS A 154 27.67 19.08 19.19
C LYS A 154 27.16 17.78 18.56
N SER A 155 27.29 16.65 19.27
CA SER A 155 26.77 15.35 18.81
C SER A 155 25.24 15.38 18.65
N ASP A 156 24.54 15.96 19.61
CA ASP A 156 23.07 16.04 19.60
C ASP A 156 22.56 16.93 18.46
N VAL A 157 23.23 18.06 18.21
CA VAL A 157 22.94 18.95 17.07
C VAL A 157 23.15 18.20 15.75
N ALA A 158 24.28 17.51 15.58
CA ALA A 158 24.54 16.74 14.36
C ALA A 158 23.51 15.63 14.15
N ALA A 159 23.13 14.91 15.21
CA ALA A 159 22.08 13.89 15.15
C ALA A 159 20.71 14.49 14.77
N HIS A 160 20.36 15.65 15.34
CA HIS A 160 19.14 16.36 15.02
C HIS A 160 19.12 16.85 13.57
N GLU A 161 20.20 17.43 13.07
CA GLU A 161 20.31 17.86 11.67
C GLU A 161 20.17 16.68 10.69
N ALA A 162 20.78 15.54 11.00
CA ALA A 162 20.62 14.32 10.22
C ALA A 162 19.16 13.82 10.19
N GLU A 163 18.46 13.89 11.33
CA GLU A 163 17.04 13.53 11.40
C GLU A 163 16.16 14.51 10.61
N VAL A 164 16.42 15.81 10.72
CA VAL A 164 15.72 16.83 9.92
C VAL A 164 15.91 16.59 8.42
N ALA A 165 17.12 16.23 7.99
CA ALA A 165 17.39 15.91 6.60
C ALA A 165 16.60 14.67 6.13
N LYS A 166 16.55 13.61 6.94
CA LYS A 166 15.74 12.41 6.64
C LYS A 166 14.26 12.73 6.53
N ILE A 167 13.71 13.51 7.46
CA ILE A 167 12.30 13.91 7.45
C ILE A 167 11.98 14.76 6.21
N LYS A 168 12.85 15.70 5.85
CA LYS A 168 12.69 16.49 4.61
C LYS A 168 12.67 15.60 3.37
N ALA A 169 13.62 14.67 3.25
CA ALA A 169 13.69 13.73 2.13
C ALA A 169 12.44 12.83 2.06
N LYS A 170 11.99 12.29 3.20
CA LYS A 170 10.78 11.47 3.28
C LYS A 170 9.53 12.25 2.87
N ASN A 171 9.39 13.48 3.34
CA ASN A 171 8.25 14.32 3.00
C ASN A 171 8.23 14.68 1.52
N GLN A 172 9.40 14.96 0.93
CA GLN A 172 9.52 15.20 -0.51
C GLN A 172 9.12 13.97 -1.32
N ALA A 173 9.64 12.79 -0.99
CA ALA A 173 9.28 11.53 -1.66
C ALA A 173 7.78 11.20 -1.51
N THR A 174 7.19 11.46 -0.33
CA THR A 174 5.76 11.25 -0.09
C THR A 174 4.92 12.19 -0.96
N LYS A 175 5.34 13.45 -1.11
CA LYS A 175 4.67 14.43 -1.97
C LYS A 175 4.72 14.02 -3.44
N GLU A 176 5.90 13.63 -3.94
CA GLU A 176 6.07 13.14 -5.31
C GLU A 176 5.23 11.90 -5.61
N GLN A 177 5.19 10.96 -4.66
CA GLN A 177 4.35 9.77 -4.78
C GLN A 177 2.86 10.14 -4.82
N TYR A 178 2.41 11.05 -3.96
CA TYR A 178 1.02 11.52 -3.95
C TYR A 178 0.63 12.18 -5.28
N GLU A 179 1.47 13.04 -5.84
CA GLU A 179 1.23 13.69 -7.13
C GLU A 179 1.14 12.66 -8.27
N LYS A 180 2.01 11.64 -8.25
CA LYS A 180 2.00 10.53 -9.21
C LYS A 180 0.71 9.71 -9.10
N ASP A 181 0.28 9.38 -7.89
CA ASP A 181 -0.94 8.60 -7.65
C ASP A 181 -2.19 9.37 -8.09
N MET A 182 -2.22 10.70 -7.86
CA MET A 182 -3.31 11.55 -8.34
C MET A 182 -3.37 11.61 -9.87
N ALA A 183 -2.23 11.73 -10.55
CA ALA A 183 -2.17 11.68 -12.01
C ALA A 183 -2.63 10.32 -12.55
N ALA A 184 -2.17 9.21 -11.95
CA ALA A 184 -2.58 7.86 -12.33
C ALA A 184 -4.09 7.63 -12.13
N HIS A 185 -4.63 8.05 -10.99
CA HIS A 185 -6.06 7.96 -10.71
C HIS A 185 -6.89 8.75 -11.71
N LYS A 186 -6.48 9.99 -12.05
CA LYS A 186 -7.17 10.80 -13.06
C LYS A 186 -7.18 10.10 -14.43
N ALA A 187 -6.04 9.58 -14.87
CA ALA A 187 -5.94 8.84 -16.12
C ALA A 187 -6.83 7.59 -16.14
N GLU A 188 -6.92 6.87 -15.03
CA GLU A 188 -7.77 5.68 -14.93
C GLU A 188 -9.27 6.04 -14.99
N VAL A 189 -9.69 7.12 -14.35
CA VAL A 189 -11.08 7.63 -14.45
C VAL A 189 -11.42 8.00 -15.89
N GLU A 190 -10.52 8.69 -16.59
CA GLU A 190 -10.71 9.05 -18.01
C GLU A 190 -10.80 7.78 -18.89
N ARG A 191 -9.95 6.79 -18.66
CA ARG A 191 -9.97 5.50 -19.36
C ARG A 191 -11.29 4.74 -19.15
N ILE A 192 -11.76 4.65 -17.91
CA ILE A 192 -13.03 3.98 -17.57
C ILE A 192 -14.20 4.69 -18.25
N ASN A 193 -14.23 6.03 -18.20
CA ASN A 193 -15.30 6.79 -18.84
C ASN A 193 -15.30 6.62 -20.36
N ALA A 194 -14.14 6.62 -21.00
CA ALA A 194 -14.03 6.36 -22.44
C ALA A 194 -14.49 4.94 -22.79
N ALA A 195 -14.08 3.92 -22.03
CA ALA A 195 -14.49 2.53 -22.23
C ALA A 195 -16.02 2.33 -22.05
N ASN A 196 -16.61 3.00 -21.05
CA ASN A 196 -18.04 2.97 -20.81
C ASN A 196 -18.81 3.66 -21.95
N ALA A 197 -18.34 4.81 -22.43
CA ALA A 197 -18.94 5.50 -23.57
C ALA A 197 -18.89 4.64 -24.84
N ALA A 198 -17.73 4.04 -25.15
CA ALA A 198 -17.57 3.13 -26.29
C ALA A 198 -18.49 1.90 -26.18
N SER A 199 -18.58 1.30 -24.98
CA SER A 199 -19.45 0.14 -24.74
C SER A 199 -20.92 0.50 -24.90
N LYS A 200 -21.35 1.66 -24.43
CA LYS A 200 -22.72 2.16 -24.60
C LYS A 200 -23.05 2.35 -26.08
N THR A 201 -22.19 3.04 -26.84
CA THR A 201 -22.37 3.22 -28.28
C THR A 201 -22.45 1.89 -29.02
N ALA A 202 -21.56 0.95 -28.70
CA ALA A 202 -21.57 -0.39 -29.33
C ALA A 202 -22.85 -1.18 -29.00
N TYR A 203 -23.36 -1.05 -27.77
CA TYR A 203 -24.62 -1.67 -27.36
C TYR A 203 -25.81 -1.07 -28.11
N GLU A 204 -25.89 0.26 -28.18
CA GLU A 204 -26.97 0.97 -28.89
C GLU A 204 -26.98 0.61 -30.39
N ALA A 205 -25.81 0.51 -31.02
CA ALA A 205 -25.69 0.08 -32.41
C ALA A 205 -26.18 -1.38 -32.61
N LYS A 206 -25.79 -2.30 -31.71
CA LYS A 206 -26.26 -3.70 -31.76
C LYS A 206 -27.76 -3.80 -31.54
N LEU A 207 -28.32 -2.99 -30.63
CA LEU A 207 -29.75 -2.95 -30.37
C LEU A 207 -30.52 -2.45 -31.59
N ALA A 208 -30.05 -1.39 -32.24
CA ALA A 208 -30.64 -0.88 -33.47
C ALA A 208 -30.59 -1.93 -34.60
N GLN A 209 -29.45 -2.60 -34.77
CA GLN A 209 -29.31 -3.68 -35.74
C GLN A 209 -30.28 -4.84 -35.45
N TYR A 210 -30.35 -5.29 -34.20
CA TYR A 210 -31.26 -6.36 -33.80
C TYR A 210 -32.73 -6.01 -34.07
N GLN A 211 -33.14 -4.76 -33.79
CA GLN A 211 -34.49 -4.29 -34.09
C GLN A 211 -34.78 -4.28 -35.59
N ALA A 212 -33.82 -3.86 -36.42
CA ALA A 212 -33.95 -3.89 -37.87
C ALA A 212 -34.07 -5.32 -38.42
N ASP A 213 -33.22 -6.23 -37.94
CA ASP A 213 -33.22 -7.64 -38.35
C ASP A 213 -34.54 -8.32 -37.94
N LEU A 214 -35.02 -8.06 -36.72
CA LEU A 214 -36.30 -8.57 -36.24
C LEU A 214 -37.46 -8.11 -37.14
N ALA A 215 -37.51 -6.82 -37.49
CA ALA A 215 -38.53 -6.29 -38.39
C ALA A 215 -38.46 -6.91 -39.79
N ALA A 216 -37.24 -7.11 -40.33
CA ALA A 216 -37.04 -7.74 -41.62
C ALA A 216 -37.49 -9.21 -41.63
N VAL A 217 -37.17 -9.97 -40.59
CA VAL A 217 -37.60 -11.36 -40.42
C VAL A 217 -39.12 -11.44 -40.28
N GLN A 218 -39.74 -10.59 -39.46
CA GLN A 218 -41.20 -10.55 -39.30
C GLN A 218 -41.90 -10.26 -40.63
N LYS A 219 -41.43 -9.26 -41.39
CA LYS A 219 -41.97 -8.93 -42.71
C LYS A 219 -41.84 -10.08 -43.70
N THR A 220 -40.67 -10.71 -43.74
CA THR A 220 -40.40 -11.85 -44.63
C THR A 220 -41.28 -13.04 -44.27
N ASN A 221 -41.43 -13.35 -42.98
CA ASN A 221 -42.30 -14.44 -42.52
C ASN A 221 -43.77 -14.18 -42.87
N ALA A 222 -44.27 -12.95 -42.68
CA ALA A 222 -45.63 -12.60 -43.08
C ALA A 222 -45.85 -12.75 -44.59
N ALA A 223 -44.90 -12.29 -45.40
CA ALA A 223 -44.95 -12.43 -46.86
C ALA A 223 -44.92 -13.91 -47.30
N ASN A 224 -44.04 -14.72 -46.69
CA ASN A 224 -43.94 -16.16 -46.96
C ASN A 224 -45.22 -16.89 -46.55
N GLN A 225 -45.81 -16.55 -45.41
CA GLN A 225 -47.07 -17.13 -44.97
C GLN A 225 -48.20 -16.80 -45.95
N ALA A 226 -48.30 -15.55 -46.41
CA ALA A 226 -49.28 -15.15 -47.41
C ALA A 226 -49.08 -15.87 -48.76
N ALA A 227 -47.82 -15.97 -49.22
CA ALA A 227 -47.47 -16.68 -50.45
C ALA A 227 -47.80 -18.18 -50.35
N TYR A 228 -47.49 -18.81 -49.22
CA TYR A 228 -47.82 -20.21 -48.94
C TYR A 228 -49.33 -20.44 -48.97
N GLN A 229 -50.12 -19.60 -48.30
CA GLN A 229 -51.59 -19.72 -48.31
C GLN A 229 -52.17 -19.57 -49.72
N LYS A 230 -51.65 -18.61 -50.51
CA LYS A 230 -52.05 -18.44 -51.92
C LYS A 230 -51.69 -19.67 -52.76
N ALA A 231 -50.49 -20.21 -52.60
CA ALA A 231 -50.04 -21.41 -53.31
C ALA A 231 -50.88 -22.64 -52.93
N LEU A 232 -51.21 -22.80 -51.65
CA LEU A 232 -52.06 -23.87 -51.15
C LEU A 232 -53.47 -23.78 -51.74
N ALA A 233 -54.08 -22.60 -51.75
CA ALA A 233 -55.41 -22.39 -52.34
C ALA A 233 -55.41 -22.69 -53.85
N ALA A 234 -54.39 -22.23 -54.59
CA ALA A 234 -54.24 -22.53 -56.01
C ALA A 234 -54.08 -24.03 -56.28
N TYR A 235 -53.26 -24.71 -55.48
CA TYR A 235 -53.08 -26.16 -55.58
C TYR A 235 -54.38 -26.92 -55.31
N GLN A 236 -55.14 -26.55 -54.27
CA GLN A 236 -56.42 -27.18 -53.96
C GLN A 236 -57.46 -26.97 -55.08
N ALA A 237 -57.51 -25.76 -55.66
CA ALA A 237 -58.40 -25.47 -56.78
C ALA A 237 -58.04 -26.30 -58.02
N GLU A 238 -56.75 -26.40 -58.36
CA GLU A 238 -56.29 -27.20 -59.49
C GLU A 238 -56.51 -28.69 -59.27
N LEU A 239 -56.27 -29.19 -58.05
CA LEU A 239 -56.57 -30.57 -57.68
C LEU A 239 -58.04 -30.91 -57.91
N LYS A 240 -58.95 -30.03 -57.45
CA LYS A 240 -60.39 -30.20 -57.67
C LYS A 240 -60.74 -30.22 -59.17
N ARG A 241 -60.20 -29.27 -59.94
CA ARG A 241 -60.42 -29.19 -61.39
C ARG A 241 -59.97 -30.46 -62.11
N VAL A 242 -58.79 -30.99 -61.75
CA VAL A 242 -58.26 -32.24 -62.32
C VAL A 242 -59.13 -33.44 -61.95
N GLN A 243 -59.61 -33.53 -60.71
CA GLN A 243 -60.53 -34.58 -60.28
C GLN A 243 -61.84 -34.55 -61.06
N GLU A 244 -62.43 -33.37 -61.26
CA GLU A 244 -63.66 -33.18 -62.04
C GLU A 244 -63.44 -33.54 -63.52
N ALA A 245 -62.33 -33.09 -64.12
CA ALA A 245 -61.98 -33.42 -65.49
C ALA A 245 -61.77 -34.93 -65.69
N ASN A 246 -61.11 -35.61 -64.75
CA ASN A 246 -60.91 -37.05 -64.79
C ASN A 246 -62.23 -37.81 -64.62
N ALA A 247 -63.12 -37.36 -63.74
CA ALA A 247 -64.45 -37.94 -63.58
C ALA A 247 -65.30 -37.80 -64.85
N ALA A 248 -65.28 -36.63 -65.49
CA ALA A 248 -65.97 -36.39 -66.74
C ALA A 248 -65.39 -37.24 -67.89
N ALA A 249 -64.06 -37.31 -68.00
CA ALA A 249 -63.39 -38.16 -68.98
C ALA A 249 -63.74 -39.64 -68.78
N LYS A 250 -63.78 -40.11 -67.54
CA LYS A 250 -64.22 -41.48 -67.21
C LYS A 250 -65.68 -41.72 -67.61
N ALA A 251 -66.59 -40.80 -67.32
CA ALA A 251 -67.99 -40.93 -67.70
C ALA A 251 -68.18 -40.98 -69.24
N ALA A 252 -67.44 -40.14 -69.97
CA ALA A 252 -67.44 -40.14 -71.43
C ALA A 252 -66.88 -41.46 -71.99
N TYR A 253 -65.78 -41.97 -71.42
CA TYR A 253 -65.20 -43.26 -71.77
C TYR A 253 -66.18 -44.41 -71.52
N ASP A 254 -66.78 -44.49 -70.33
CA ASP A 254 -67.72 -45.54 -69.96
C ASP A 254 -68.96 -45.52 -70.88
N THR A 255 -69.45 -44.33 -71.26
CA THR A 255 -70.54 -44.14 -72.23
C THR A 255 -70.15 -44.64 -73.62
N ALA A 256 -68.94 -44.31 -74.09
CA ALA A 256 -68.44 -44.76 -75.39
C ALA A 256 -68.27 -46.28 -75.45
N VAL A 257 -67.78 -46.90 -74.36
CA VAL A 257 -67.68 -48.36 -74.23
C VAL A 257 -69.07 -48.99 -74.27
N ALA A 258 -70.05 -48.45 -73.54
CA ALA A 258 -71.41 -48.96 -73.56
C ALA A 258 -72.04 -48.88 -74.97
N ALA A 259 -71.87 -47.75 -75.67
CA ALA A 259 -72.34 -47.57 -77.03
C ALA A 259 -71.64 -48.52 -78.03
N ASN A 260 -70.34 -48.75 -77.86
CA ASN A 260 -69.60 -49.72 -78.67
C ASN A 260 -70.11 -51.15 -78.46
N ASN A 261 -70.33 -51.54 -77.20
CA ASN A 261 -70.90 -52.85 -76.87
C ASN A 261 -72.30 -53.03 -77.48
N ALA A 262 -73.18 -52.02 -77.40
CA ALA A 262 -74.49 -52.07 -78.03
C ALA A 262 -74.40 -52.26 -79.56
N LYS A 263 -73.53 -51.49 -80.24
CA LYS A 263 -73.26 -51.66 -81.68
C LYS A 263 -72.72 -53.05 -82.01
N ASN A 264 -71.83 -53.60 -81.19
CA ASN A 264 -71.31 -54.94 -81.40
C ASN A 264 -72.42 -56.00 -81.30
N THR A 265 -73.38 -55.82 -80.39
CA THR A 265 -74.58 -56.68 -80.29
C THR A 265 -75.47 -56.57 -81.53
N GLU A 266 -75.72 -55.35 -82.01
CA GLU A 266 -76.49 -55.12 -83.26
C GLU A 266 -75.80 -55.76 -84.47
N ILE A 267 -74.48 -55.58 -84.60
CA ILE A 267 -73.68 -56.19 -85.68
C ILE A 267 -73.73 -57.72 -85.58
N ALA A 268 -73.63 -58.30 -84.38
CA ALA A 268 -73.74 -59.74 -84.20
C ALA A 268 -75.10 -60.28 -84.65
N ALA A 269 -76.20 -59.61 -84.28
CA ALA A 269 -77.54 -59.98 -84.72
C ALA A 269 -77.74 -59.84 -86.23
N ALA A 270 -77.27 -58.74 -86.84
CA ALA A 270 -77.32 -58.53 -88.28
C ALA A 270 -76.51 -59.58 -89.05
N ASN A 271 -75.33 -59.94 -88.55
CA ASN A 271 -74.51 -61.00 -89.12
C ASN A 271 -75.20 -62.37 -89.05
N GLU A 272 -75.91 -62.67 -87.96
CA GLU A 272 -76.69 -63.90 -87.85
C GLU A 272 -77.82 -63.95 -88.91
N GLU A 273 -78.53 -62.84 -89.09
CA GLU A 273 -79.59 -62.71 -90.09
C GLU A 273 -79.05 -62.83 -91.52
N ILE A 274 -77.91 -62.20 -91.83
CA ILE A 274 -77.21 -62.38 -93.12
C ILE A 274 -76.85 -63.86 -93.33
N ARG A 275 -76.36 -64.54 -92.27
CA ARG A 275 -76.01 -65.97 -92.35
C ARG A 275 -77.23 -66.82 -92.70
N LYS A 276 -78.40 -66.53 -92.10
CA LYS A 276 -79.67 -67.21 -92.42
C LYS A 276 -80.09 -66.97 -93.86
N ARG A 277 -80.09 -65.72 -94.33
CA ARG A 277 -80.42 -65.37 -95.72
C ARG A 277 -79.50 -66.05 -96.74
N ASN A 278 -78.20 -66.07 -96.46
CA ASN A 278 -77.22 -66.74 -97.31
C ASN A 278 -77.46 -68.25 -97.36
N ALA A 279 -77.82 -68.89 -96.24
CA ALA A 279 -78.17 -70.30 -96.19
C ALA A 279 -79.44 -70.60 -97.01
N THR A 280 -80.48 -69.77 -96.87
CA THR A 280 -81.72 -69.89 -97.67
C THR A 280 -81.45 -69.70 -99.16
N ALA A 281 -80.73 -68.63 -99.55
CA ALA A 281 -80.39 -68.37 -100.94
C ALA A 281 -79.57 -69.50 -101.56
N LYS A 282 -78.63 -70.09 -100.79
CA LYS A 282 -77.88 -71.27 -101.21
C LYS A 282 -78.79 -72.48 -101.46
N ALA A 283 -79.73 -72.76 -100.55
CA ALA A 283 -80.69 -73.86 -100.71
C ALA A 283 -81.64 -73.66 -101.91
N GLU A 284 -82.12 -72.43 -102.13
CA GLU A 284 -82.93 -72.07 -103.30
C GLU A 284 -82.15 -72.23 -104.61
N TYR A 285 -80.89 -71.77 -104.62
CA TYR A 285 -79.99 -71.94 -105.76
C TYR A 285 -79.75 -73.42 -106.08
N GLU A 286 -79.45 -74.24 -105.07
CA GLU A 286 -79.29 -75.69 -105.22
C GLU A 286 -80.56 -76.36 -105.75
N THR A 287 -81.74 -75.94 -105.29
CA THR A 287 -83.04 -76.43 -105.79
C THR A 287 -83.27 -76.06 -107.25
N LYS A 288 -83.06 -74.79 -107.62
CA LYS A 288 -83.19 -74.33 -109.01
C LYS A 288 -82.17 -75.00 -109.93
N LEU A 289 -80.95 -75.24 -109.44
CA LEU A 289 -79.92 -75.97 -110.19
C LEU A 289 -80.36 -77.41 -110.45
N ALA A 290 -80.92 -78.10 -109.46
CA ALA A 290 -81.45 -79.46 -109.63
C ALA A 290 -82.62 -79.49 -110.63
N GLN A 291 -83.55 -78.52 -110.55
CA GLN A 291 -84.63 -78.38 -111.53
C GLN A 291 -84.09 -78.12 -112.94
N TYR A 292 -83.13 -77.23 -113.08
CA TYR A 292 -82.48 -76.94 -114.36
C TYR A 292 -81.78 -78.16 -114.94
N GLN A 293 -81.06 -78.93 -114.12
CA GLN A 293 -80.42 -80.19 -114.55
C GLN A 293 -81.45 -81.24 -114.98
N ALA A 294 -82.57 -81.36 -114.27
CA ALA A 294 -83.66 -82.27 -114.64
C ALA A 294 -84.33 -81.87 -115.96
N GLU A 295 -84.61 -80.58 -116.14
CA GLU A 295 -85.19 -80.04 -117.38
C GLU A 295 -84.22 -80.21 -118.56
N LEU A 296 -82.92 -79.96 -118.35
CA LEU A 296 -81.89 -80.19 -119.36
C LEU A 296 -81.87 -81.66 -119.81
N LYS A 297 -81.97 -82.60 -118.85
CA LYS A 297 -82.04 -84.03 -119.14
C LYS A 297 -83.31 -84.37 -119.93
N ARG A 298 -84.46 -83.81 -119.54
CA ARG A 298 -85.75 -84.01 -120.26
C ARG A 298 -85.68 -83.49 -121.69
N VAL A 299 -85.09 -82.32 -121.91
CA VAL A 299 -84.90 -81.73 -123.25
C VAL A 299 -83.94 -82.58 -124.09
N GLN A 300 -82.86 -83.10 -123.49
CA GLN A 300 -81.94 -84.02 -124.17
C GLN A 300 -82.63 -85.33 -124.56
N GLU A 301 -83.39 -85.95 -123.65
CA GLU A 301 -84.17 -87.16 -123.91
C GLU A 301 -85.23 -86.92 -125.00
N ALA A 302 -85.92 -85.77 -124.97
CA ALA A 302 -86.88 -85.38 -126.01
C ALA A 302 -86.22 -85.13 -127.37
N ASN A 303 -85.01 -84.56 -127.41
CA ASN A 303 -84.24 -84.39 -128.64
C ASN A 303 -83.82 -85.74 -129.22
N VAL A 304 -83.35 -86.69 -128.39
CA VAL A 304 -83.03 -88.06 -128.83
C VAL A 304 -84.28 -88.78 -129.34
N ALA A 305 -85.44 -88.62 -128.67
CA ALA A 305 -86.70 -89.18 -129.13
C ALA A 305 -87.18 -88.57 -130.47
N ASN A 306 -87.01 -87.25 -130.65
CA ASN A 306 -87.29 -86.59 -131.93
C ASN A 306 -86.31 -87.02 -133.02
N GLU A 307 -85.03 -87.21 -132.72
CA GLU A 307 -84.05 -87.77 -133.67
C GLU A 307 -84.41 -89.21 -134.07
N ALA A 308 -84.89 -90.02 -133.12
CA ALA A 308 -85.38 -91.37 -133.41
C ALA A 308 -86.66 -91.36 -134.27
N ASP A 309 -87.58 -90.41 -134.05
CA ASP A 309 -88.79 -90.25 -134.86
C ASP A 309 -88.47 -89.69 -136.28
N TYR A 310 -87.44 -88.85 -136.39
CA TYR A 310 -86.95 -88.33 -137.67
C TYR A 310 -86.21 -89.39 -138.51
N GLN A 311 -85.60 -90.39 -137.86
CA GLN A 311 -84.94 -91.54 -138.52
C GLN A 311 -85.92 -92.68 -138.87
N ALA A 312 -87.17 -92.63 -138.37
CA ALA A 312 -88.21 -93.62 -138.62
C ALA A 312 -89.19 -93.23 -139.75
N LYS A 313 -88.93 -92.13 -140.47
CA LYS A 313 -89.61 -91.69 -141.69
C LYS A 313 -88.67 -91.78 -142.90
#